data_AF-A0A1B8ENZ3-F1
#
_entry.id   AF-A0A1B8ENZ3-F1
#
_cell.length_a   1.000
_cell.length_b   1.000
_cell.length_c   1.000
_cell.angle_alpha   90.00
_cell.angle_beta   90.00
_cell.angle_gamma   90.00
#
_symmetry.space_group_name_H-M   'P 1'
#
loop_
_entity.id
_entity.type
_entity.pdbx_description
1 polymer ?
#
loop_
_entity_poly.entity_id
_entity_poly.type
_entity_poly.pdbx_seq_one_letter_code
_entity_poly.pdbx_strand_id
1 'polypeptide(L)'
;MSFTIRQPFRLTGTLAAVSKTAFKSAAPVRAFHHAPATKAIFTSRTVSSIKNSPIIKNGFKQTRAYNVQPTTVPNPSANGSLMQRLLVGGAMFGGTLFAINMVFNRETREDGGMPPFERSYLNETFMHTGLGVGIIGVAARAMYTSGFVYRIMATNPWIVMIGGLALSFGTMIGTRNTDPSNYVQKYGLWTAFNVTQAAFIAPLMFMAPPAIMARAGLYTIAMMGSIAFVGATAKNDKYLYLGGPLLAGVAIVAVSGFAPLVLPATAVRTLAFTENIWLYGGLAVFGGFTLYDVQKVLNHARLAERGLIKRDAVNESISLELDFLNIFIRMVQILMMQNRRK
;
A
#
# COMPACT_ATOMS: atom_id res chain seq x y z
N MET A 1 41.23 -49.15 3.46
CA MET A 1 41.01 -50.49 4.07
C MET A 1 40.87 -50.24 5.57
N SER A 2 39.67 -50.02 6.12
CA SER A 2 38.54 -50.93 6.38
C SER A 2 38.56 -51.48 7.81
N PHE A 3 37.36 -51.53 8.40
CA PHE A 3 36.93 -52.34 9.56
C PHE A 3 37.44 -51.87 10.95
N THR A 4 36.70 -51.93 12.05
CA THR A 4 35.34 -52.43 12.36
C THR A 4 34.97 -52.02 13.80
N ILE A 5 33.72 -51.62 13.98
CA ILE A 5 32.71 -52.04 14.99
C ILE A 5 33.21 -52.83 16.22
N ARG A 6 32.78 -52.39 17.43
CA ARG A 6 32.22 -53.24 18.49
C ARG A 6 31.05 -52.55 19.22
N GLN A 7 29.94 -53.28 19.32
CA GLN A 7 28.65 -53.00 20.00
C GLN A 7 28.78 -53.33 21.53
N PRO A 8 27.72 -53.63 22.33
CA PRO A 8 26.25 -53.42 22.23
C PRO A 8 25.63 -52.91 23.56
N PHE A 9 24.33 -52.60 23.59
CA PHE A 9 23.41 -53.04 24.67
C PHE A 9 21.95 -52.95 24.21
N ARG A 10 21.23 -54.06 24.35
CA ARG A 10 19.77 -54.25 24.19
C ARG A 10 19.12 -54.36 25.57
N LEU A 11 17.80 -54.15 25.63
CA LEU A 11 16.74 -54.92 26.36
C LEU A 11 15.49 -53.99 26.52
N THR A 12 14.36 -54.25 25.82
CA THR A 12 13.12 -54.95 26.29
C THR A 12 12.46 -54.30 27.52
N GLY A 13 11.14 -54.10 27.65
CA GLY A 13 9.98 -54.62 26.93
C GLY A 13 8.67 -54.08 27.51
N THR A 14 7.59 -54.59 26.95
CA THR A 14 6.13 -54.40 27.11
C THR A 14 5.54 -54.41 28.53
N LEU A 15 4.34 -53.82 28.68
CA LEU A 15 3.17 -54.17 29.55
C LEU A 15 2.42 -52.86 29.90
N ALA A 16 1.12 -52.74 30.16
CA ALA A 16 -0.13 -53.46 29.92
C ALA A 16 -1.26 -52.52 30.40
N ALA A 17 -2.49 -52.80 29.97
CA ALA A 17 -3.71 -52.03 30.22
C ALA A 17 -4.32 -52.20 31.64
N VAL A 18 -5.44 -51.45 31.87
CA VAL A 18 -6.52 -51.68 32.88
C VAL A 18 -6.20 -51.05 34.27
N SER A 19 -7.06 -50.36 35.06
CA SER A 19 -8.52 -50.35 35.31
C SER A 19 -8.99 -49.18 36.21
N LYS A 20 -10.26 -48.77 36.00
CA LYS A 20 -11.38 -48.54 36.96
C LYS A 20 -11.35 -47.48 38.10
N THR A 21 -12.36 -46.59 38.01
CA THR A 21 -13.37 -46.17 39.02
C THR A 21 -12.93 -45.54 40.35
N ALA A 22 -13.41 -44.31 40.62
CA ALA A 22 -14.50 -44.01 41.57
C ALA A 22 -14.41 -42.55 42.07
N PHE A 23 -15.44 -41.73 41.80
CA PHE A 23 -16.17 -41.00 42.84
C PHE A 23 -17.52 -40.52 42.25
N LYS A 24 -18.58 -40.95 42.94
CA LYS A 24 -19.99 -40.55 42.84
C LYS A 24 -20.10 -39.09 43.35
N SER A 25 -21.09 -38.23 43.08
CA SER A 25 -22.55 -38.28 42.89
C SER A 25 -22.93 -36.86 42.34
N ALA A 26 -24.08 -36.51 41.76
CA ALA A 26 -25.43 -37.01 41.80
C ALA A 26 -26.19 -36.54 40.54
N ALA A 27 -27.07 -37.39 40.03
CA ALA A 27 -28.19 -37.05 39.15
C ALA A 27 -29.43 -36.73 40.04
N PRO A 28 -30.67 -36.48 39.54
CA PRO A 28 -31.15 -36.68 38.16
C PRO A 28 -32.28 -35.71 37.65
N VAL A 29 -32.78 -36.05 36.43
CA VAL A 29 -34.15 -35.80 35.89
C VAL A 29 -34.36 -34.41 35.26
N ARG A 30 -34.81 -34.16 34.01
CA ARG A 30 -35.57 -34.82 32.91
C ARG A 30 -35.27 -33.95 31.65
N ALA A 31 -34.85 -34.38 30.46
CA ALA A 31 -35.49 -35.26 29.46
C ALA A 31 -36.93 -34.79 29.16
N PHE A 32 -37.41 -34.44 27.95
CA PHE A 32 -37.11 -34.65 26.53
C PHE A 32 -38.00 -33.59 25.78
N HIS A 33 -37.83 -33.18 24.52
CA HIS A 33 -38.11 -33.93 23.28
C HIS A 33 -37.89 -33.01 22.07
N HIS A 34 -37.40 -33.60 20.98
CA HIS A 34 -37.52 -33.12 19.60
C HIS A 34 -38.96 -33.25 19.09
N ALA A 35 -39.41 -32.32 18.25
CA ALA A 35 -40.44 -32.54 17.22
C ALA A 35 -40.42 -31.43 16.14
N PRO A 36 -40.96 -31.66 14.93
CA PRO A 36 -40.43 -31.13 13.68
C PRO A 36 -41.29 -30.04 13.00
N ALA A 37 -40.80 -29.55 11.86
CA ALA A 37 -41.41 -28.56 10.97
C ALA A 37 -42.78 -29.00 10.40
N THR A 38 -43.72 -28.05 10.32
CA THR A 38 -45.01 -28.20 9.61
C THR A 38 -45.33 -27.03 8.69
N LYS A 39 -46.09 -27.40 7.65
CA LYS A 39 -46.35 -26.76 6.36
C LYS A 39 -47.19 -25.47 6.41
N ALA A 40 -47.08 -24.72 5.31
CA ALA A 40 -47.84 -23.54 4.93
C ALA A 40 -49.37 -23.72 4.92
N ILE A 41 -50.10 -22.64 5.24
CA ILE A 41 -51.51 -22.45 4.89
C ILE A 41 -51.70 -21.01 4.39
N PHE A 42 -52.09 -20.92 3.11
CA PHE A 42 -52.65 -19.74 2.47
C PHE A 42 -53.97 -19.33 3.15
N THR A 43 -54.16 -18.04 3.41
CA THR A 43 -55.50 -17.43 3.50
C THR A 43 -55.48 -16.06 2.82
N SER A 44 -56.17 -15.97 1.70
CA SER A 44 -56.53 -14.71 1.07
C SER A 44 -57.59 -14.01 1.92
N ARG A 45 -57.37 -12.75 2.31
CA ARG A 45 -58.48 -11.89 2.73
C ARG A 45 -58.42 -10.56 1.98
N THR A 46 -59.59 -10.26 1.45
CA THR A 46 -59.97 -9.25 0.48
C THR A 46 -59.84 -7.83 1.00
N VAL A 47 -59.58 -6.94 0.05
CA VAL A 47 -59.49 -5.49 0.13
C VAL A 47 -60.79 -4.88 0.65
N SER A 48 -60.68 -3.95 1.61
CA SER A 48 -61.66 -2.88 1.79
C SER A 48 -60.93 -1.53 1.91
N SER A 49 -61.30 -0.65 0.98
CA SER A 49 -60.86 0.72 0.82
C SER A 49 -61.23 1.57 2.05
N ILE A 50 -60.25 2.20 2.69
CA ILE A 50 -60.48 3.33 3.59
C ILE A 50 -59.78 4.56 3.01
N LYS A 51 -60.62 5.57 2.75
CA LYS A 51 -60.33 6.88 2.18
C LYS A 51 -59.47 7.72 3.13
N ASN A 52 -58.56 8.49 2.52
CA ASN A 52 -58.08 9.83 2.87
C ASN A 52 -58.00 10.23 4.36
N SER A 53 -56.77 10.26 4.89
CA SER A 53 -56.38 11.24 5.92
C SER A 53 -54.93 11.73 5.65
N PRO A 54 -54.67 13.05 5.58
CA PRO A 54 -53.36 13.59 5.20
C PRO A 54 -52.52 13.97 6.43
N ILE A 55 -52.27 13.03 7.36
CA ILE A 55 -51.52 13.35 8.60
C ILE A 55 -50.36 12.38 8.90
N ILE A 56 -50.14 11.33 8.09
CA ILE A 56 -49.01 10.41 8.29
C ILE A 56 -48.15 10.33 7.02
N LYS A 57 -47.51 11.45 6.64
CA LYS A 57 -46.48 11.47 5.57
C LYS A 57 -45.21 12.29 5.87
N ASN A 58 -45.04 12.78 7.09
CA ASN A 58 -43.85 13.59 7.44
C ASN A 58 -42.84 12.92 8.40
N GLY A 59 -43.00 11.64 8.73
CA GLY A 59 -42.10 10.94 9.66
C GLY A 59 -40.93 10.15 9.04
N PHE A 60 -40.88 9.99 7.70
CA PHE A 60 -39.93 9.04 7.07
C PHE A 60 -39.17 9.61 5.87
N LYS A 61 -38.85 10.92 5.92
CA LYS A 61 -37.92 11.57 4.97
C LYS A 61 -36.93 12.48 5.68
N GLN A 62 -36.20 11.95 6.65
CA GLN A 62 -34.94 12.53 7.12
C GLN A 62 -33.89 11.44 7.38
N THR A 63 -33.72 10.50 6.46
CA THR A 63 -32.39 9.92 6.26
C THR A 63 -31.56 11.00 5.60
N ARG A 64 -30.77 11.70 6.43
CA ARG A 64 -29.68 12.58 6.04
C ARG A 64 -28.68 11.74 5.23
N ALA A 65 -28.98 11.55 3.96
CA ALA A 65 -27.99 11.17 2.97
C ALA A 65 -26.95 12.28 3.04
N TYR A 66 -25.80 11.98 3.62
CA TYR A 66 -24.58 12.66 3.25
C TYR A 66 -24.41 12.41 1.75
N ASN A 67 -25.05 13.25 0.94
CA ASN A 67 -24.56 13.57 -0.38
C ASN A 67 -23.19 14.21 -0.13
N VAL A 68 -22.18 13.36 -0.01
CA VAL A 68 -20.86 13.73 -0.47
C VAL A 68 -21.06 13.88 -1.97
N GLN A 69 -21.49 15.07 -2.40
CA GLN A 69 -21.20 15.50 -3.75
C GLN A 69 -19.69 15.25 -3.87
N PRO A 70 -19.21 14.38 -4.78
CA PRO A 70 -17.82 14.48 -5.16
C PRO A 70 -17.68 15.93 -5.56
N THR A 71 -16.86 16.69 -4.83
CA THR A 71 -16.51 18.03 -5.21
C THR A 71 -15.80 17.85 -6.54
N THR A 72 -16.56 17.88 -7.62
CA THR A 72 -16.03 18.03 -8.97
C THR A 72 -15.39 19.39 -8.88
N VAL A 73 -14.08 19.41 -8.61
CA VAL A 73 -13.26 20.58 -8.88
C VAL A 73 -13.68 20.95 -10.30
N PRO A 74 -14.29 22.13 -10.52
CA PRO A 74 -14.63 22.56 -11.86
C PRO A 74 -13.40 22.32 -12.70
N ASN A 75 -13.56 21.70 -13.87
CA ASN A 75 -12.46 21.52 -14.80
C ASN A 75 -12.51 22.76 -15.72
N PRO A 76 -11.98 23.95 -15.31
CA PRO A 76 -12.04 25.16 -16.15
C PRO A 76 -11.25 24.98 -17.45
N SER A 77 -10.52 23.88 -17.58
CA SER A 77 -9.66 23.51 -18.68
C SER A 77 -10.34 22.63 -19.73
N ALA A 78 -11.64 22.33 -19.66
CA ALA A 78 -12.28 21.57 -20.74
C ALA A 78 -12.27 22.33 -22.09
N ASN A 79 -12.43 23.67 -22.05
CA ASN A 79 -12.60 24.51 -23.25
C ASN A 79 -11.57 25.65 -23.42
N GLY A 80 -10.50 25.72 -22.60
CA GLY A 80 -9.47 26.77 -22.69
C GLY A 80 -8.28 26.41 -23.58
N SER A 81 -7.60 27.41 -24.16
CA SER A 81 -6.36 27.25 -24.94
C SER A 81 -5.24 26.61 -24.08
N LEU A 82 -4.27 25.93 -24.71
CA LEU A 82 -3.17 25.27 -23.98
C LEU A 82 -2.41 26.25 -23.06
N MET A 83 -2.21 27.49 -23.52
CA MET A 83 -1.63 28.58 -22.74
C MET A 83 -2.45 28.87 -21.46
N GLN A 84 -3.77 28.94 -21.57
CA GLN A 84 -4.66 29.18 -20.43
C GLN A 84 -4.64 28.01 -19.45
N ARG A 85 -4.57 26.77 -19.94
CA ARG A 85 -4.45 25.57 -19.09
C ARG A 85 -3.12 25.55 -18.34
N LEU A 86 -2.02 25.89 -19.00
CA LEU A 86 -0.70 25.99 -18.38
C LEU A 86 -0.63 27.13 -17.36
N LEU A 87 -1.23 28.28 -17.68
CA LEU A 87 -1.24 29.43 -16.77
C LEU A 87 -2.08 29.14 -15.52
N VAL A 88 -3.31 28.64 -15.68
CA VAL A 88 -4.16 28.26 -14.54
C VAL A 88 -3.52 27.14 -13.72
N GLY A 89 -2.95 26.12 -14.39
CA GLY A 89 -2.23 25.05 -13.71
C GLY A 89 -1.00 25.54 -12.95
N GLY A 90 -0.20 26.42 -13.57
CA GLY A 90 0.97 27.04 -12.96
C GLY A 90 0.60 27.95 -11.79
N ALA A 91 -0.49 28.72 -11.90
CA ALA A 91 -1.00 29.57 -10.81
C ALA A 91 -1.51 28.74 -9.63
N MET A 92 -2.24 27.65 -9.89
CA MET A 92 -2.68 26.73 -8.83
C MET A 92 -1.49 26.08 -8.13
N PHE A 93 -0.50 25.62 -8.90
CA PHE A 93 0.73 25.01 -8.36
C PHE A 93 1.55 26.02 -7.55
N GLY A 94 1.83 27.21 -8.10
CA GLY A 94 2.55 28.27 -7.40
C GLY A 94 1.82 28.76 -6.15
N GLY A 95 0.49 28.94 -6.24
CA GLY A 95 -0.35 29.36 -5.12
C GLY A 95 -0.42 28.31 -4.01
N THR A 96 -0.50 27.02 -4.35
CA THR A 96 -0.44 25.94 -3.36
C THR A 96 0.94 25.81 -2.73
N LEU A 97 2.03 25.94 -3.51
CA LEU A 97 3.38 25.98 -2.96
C LEU A 97 3.56 27.13 -1.96
N PHE A 98 3.08 28.32 -2.32
CA PHE A 98 3.13 29.49 -1.43
C PHE A 98 2.32 29.26 -0.14
N ALA A 99 1.08 28.77 -0.27
CA ALA A 99 0.23 28.47 0.87
C ALA A 99 0.82 27.39 1.79
N ILE A 100 1.36 26.32 1.20
CA ILE A 100 2.02 25.24 1.94
C ILE A 100 3.26 25.77 2.66
N ASN A 101 4.06 26.60 2.00
CA ASN A 101 5.22 27.23 2.63
C ASN A 101 4.80 28.09 3.84
N MET A 102 3.74 28.88 3.70
CA MET A 102 3.22 29.71 4.79
C MET A 102 2.63 28.91 5.96
N VAL A 103 1.96 27.78 5.68
CA VAL A 103 1.27 26.97 6.70
C VAL A 103 2.20 25.95 7.35
N PHE A 104 2.88 25.12 6.57
CA PHE A 104 3.67 24.00 7.07
C PHE A 104 5.12 24.37 7.33
N ASN A 105 5.63 25.37 6.63
CA ASN A 105 7.01 25.79 6.67
C ASN A 105 7.23 27.14 7.35
N ARG A 106 6.30 27.56 8.21
CA ARG A 106 6.46 28.77 9.05
C ARG A 106 7.70 28.71 9.95
N GLU A 107 8.13 27.50 10.31
CA GLU A 107 9.45 27.19 10.85
C GLU A 107 10.32 26.65 9.71
N THR A 108 10.84 27.54 8.87
CA THR A 108 11.87 27.17 7.90
C THR A 108 13.18 26.89 8.63
N ARG A 109 14.09 26.14 7.99
CA ARG A 109 15.46 25.96 8.47
C ARG A 109 16.10 27.31 8.81
N GLU A 110 16.66 27.44 10.03
CA GLU A 110 17.24 28.69 10.54
C GLU A 110 18.54 29.10 9.81
N ASP A 111 19.13 28.18 9.03
CA ASP A 111 20.44 28.37 8.37
C ASP A 111 20.36 29.03 6.96
N GLY A 112 19.21 29.55 6.53
CA GLY A 112 19.10 30.30 5.26
C GLY A 112 19.24 29.50 3.95
N GLY A 113 19.41 28.17 4.00
CA GLY A 113 19.46 27.27 2.84
C GLY A 113 19.87 25.84 3.23
N MET A 114 19.75 24.85 2.35
CA MET A 114 20.23 23.47 2.58
C MET A 114 21.75 23.37 2.33
N PRO A 115 22.55 22.79 3.25
CA PRO A 115 23.99 22.67 3.11
C PRO A 115 24.35 21.94 1.83
N PRO A 116 25.49 22.28 1.19
CA PRO A 116 25.91 21.64 -0.06
C PRO A 116 26.00 20.11 0.07
N PHE A 117 26.43 19.59 1.23
CA PHE A 117 26.51 18.16 1.48
C PHE A 117 25.13 17.50 1.50
N GLU A 118 24.21 17.99 2.35
CA GLU A 118 22.81 17.52 2.42
C GLU A 118 22.13 17.55 1.05
N ARG A 119 22.31 18.64 0.29
CA ARG A 119 21.75 18.79 -1.05
C ARG A 119 22.33 17.78 -2.03
N SER A 120 23.64 17.55 -2.01
CA SER A 120 24.29 16.58 -2.88
C SER A 120 23.81 15.15 -2.60
N TYR A 121 23.67 14.81 -1.31
CA TYR A 121 23.21 13.49 -0.87
C TYR A 121 21.75 13.25 -1.27
N LEU A 122 20.90 14.25 -1.03
CA LEU A 122 19.49 14.19 -1.40
C LEU A 122 19.32 14.06 -2.92
N ASN A 123 20.04 14.88 -3.70
CA ASN A 123 20.01 14.82 -5.16
C ASN A 123 20.46 13.45 -5.67
N GLU A 124 21.57 12.92 -5.15
CA GLU A 124 22.07 11.60 -5.49
C GLU A 124 21.03 10.52 -5.18
N THR A 125 20.37 10.58 -4.02
CA THR A 125 19.31 9.64 -3.65
C THR A 125 18.14 9.70 -4.63
N PHE A 126 17.68 10.91 -5.00
CA PHE A 126 16.61 11.08 -5.99
C PHE A 126 17.01 10.64 -7.40
N MET A 127 18.28 10.80 -7.79
CA MET A 127 18.78 10.28 -9.07
C MET A 127 18.72 8.76 -9.10
N HIS A 128 19.12 8.08 -8.02
CA HIS A 128 18.97 6.64 -7.91
C HIS A 128 17.50 6.24 -7.94
N THR A 129 16.62 6.89 -7.17
CA THR A 129 15.18 6.60 -7.19
C THR A 129 14.59 6.79 -8.58
N GLY A 130 14.92 7.88 -9.28
CA GLY A 130 14.45 8.13 -10.64
C GLY A 130 14.93 7.09 -11.65
N LEU A 131 16.20 6.67 -11.53
CA LEU A 131 16.79 5.61 -12.35
C LEU A 131 16.13 4.26 -12.03
N GLY A 132 15.92 3.92 -10.76
CA GLY A 132 15.25 2.71 -10.30
C GLY A 132 13.83 2.61 -10.85
N VAL A 133 13.04 3.67 -10.70
CA VAL A 133 11.70 3.77 -11.31
C VAL A 133 11.75 3.65 -12.83
N GLY A 134 12.77 4.22 -13.48
CA GLY A 134 13.02 4.03 -14.91
C GLY A 134 13.28 2.58 -15.30
N ILE A 135 14.15 1.87 -14.56
CA ILE A 135 14.41 0.44 -14.73
C ILE A 135 13.11 -0.34 -14.56
N ILE A 136 12.32 -0.04 -13.53
CA ILE A 136 11.04 -0.69 -13.27
C ILE A 136 10.10 -0.54 -14.47
N GLY A 137 9.96 0.68 -15.00
CA GLY A 137 9.08 0.94 -16.14
C GLY A 137 9.50 0.19 -17.40
N VAL A 138 10.80 0.19 -17.72
CA VAL A 138 11.35 -0.54 -18.88
C VAL A 138 11.22 -2.05 -18.70
N ALA A 139 11.59 -2.57 -17.53
CA ALA A 139 11.51 -3.99 -17.21
C ALA A 139 10.06 -4.49 -17.21
N ALA A 140 9.12 -3.72 -16.64
CA ALA A 140 7.70 -4.06 -16.63
C ALA A 140 7.14 -4.13 -18.06
N ARG A 141 7.53 -3.19 -18.94
CA ARG A 141 7.17 -3.21 -20.36
C ARG A 141 7.77 -4.42 -21.09
N ALA A 142 9.03 -4.77 -20.82
CA ALA A 142 9.67 -5.95 -21.40
C ALA A 142 8.98 -7.24 -20.94
N MET A 143 8.60 -7.33 -19.66
CA MET A 143 7.86 -8.47 -19.10
C MET A 143 6.43 -8.58 -19.65
N TYR A 144 5.78 -7.44 -19.86
CA TYR A 144 4.45 -7.36 -20.48
C TYR A 144 4.49 -7.85 -21.94
N THR A 145 5.42 -7.33 -22.74
CA THR A 145 5.54 -7.66 -24.17
C THR A 145 6.02 -9.09 -24.43
N SER A 146 6.89 -9.63 -23.58
CA SER A 146 7.37 -11.02 -23.68
C SER A 146 6.35 -12.05 -23.16
N GLY A 147 5.33 -11.62 -22.40
CA GLY A 147 4.42 -12.52 -21.71
C GLY A 147 5.08 -13.38 -20.62
N PHE A 148 6.32 -13.09 -20.23
CA PHE A 148 7.09 -13.89 -19.26
C PHE A 148 6.37 -14.01 -17.91
N VAL A 149 5.97 -12.87 -17.34
CA VAL A 149 5.27 -12.85 -16.05
C VAL A 149 3.91 -13.55 -16.16
N TYR A 150 3.20 -13.36 -17.27
CA TYR A 150 1.93 -14.05 -17.52
C TYR A 150 2.10 -15.57 -17.55
N ARG A 151 3.15 -16.08 -18.22
CA ARG A 151 3.44 -17.52 -18.28
C ARG A 151 3.76 -18.12 -16.91
N ILE A 152 4.57 -17.43 -16.11
CA ILE A 152 4.88 -17.90 -14.74
C ILE A 152 3.62 -17.88 -13.89
N MET A 153 2.83 -16.81 -13.96
CA MET A 153 1.60 -16.69 -13.18
C MET A 153 0.55 -17.73 -13.57
N ALA A 154 0.46 -18.07 -14.85
CA ALA A 154 -0.43 -19.12 -15.36
C ALA A 154 0.03 -20.54 -14.98
N THR A 155 1.34 -20.75 -14.84
CA THR A 155 1.91 -22.07 -14.47
C THR A 155 1.83 -22.30 -12.97
N ASN A 156 2.28 -21.34 -12.16
CA ASN A 156 2.18 -21.41 -10.72
C ASN A 156 2.19 -19.99 -10.10
N PRO A 157 1.03 -19.47 -9.68
CA PRO A 157 0.93 -18.13 -9.12
C PRO A 157 1.69 -17.97 -7.79
N TRP A 158 1.91 -19.06 -7.05
CA TRP A 158 2.66 -19.02 -5.79
C TRP A 158 4.14 -18.73 -6.00
N ILE A 159 4.72 -19.10 -7.15
CA ILE A 159 6.12 -18.76 -7.47
C ILE A 159 6.26 -17.25 -7.63
N VAL A 160 5.31 -16.61 -8.32
CA VAL A 160 5.31 -15.14 -8.48
C VAL A 160 5.11 -14.47 -7.12
N MET A 161 4.16 -14.94 -6.31
CA MET A 161 3.91 -14.36 -5.00
C MET A 161 5.05 -14.62 -4.01
N ILE A 162 5.29 -15.86 -3.60
CA ILE A 162 6.26 -16.19 -2.55
C ILE A 162 7.69 -16.02 -3.06
N GLY A 163 7.98 -16.52 -4.27
CA GLY A 163 9.31 -16.41 -4.86
C GLY A 163 9.67 -14.96 -5.18
N GLY A 164 8.74 -14.18 -5.74
CA GLY A 164 8.94 -12.75 -5.97
C GLY A 164 9.14 -11.98 -4.66
N LEU A 165 8.37 -12.29 -3.61
CA LEU A 165 8.53 -11.63 -2.31
C LEU A 165 9.89 -11.97 -1.68
N ALA A 166 10.25 -13.26 -1.66
CA ALA A 166 11.54 -13.71 -1.14
C ALA A 166 12.71 -13.05 -1.90
N LEU A 167 12.61 -12.95 -3.23
CA LEU A 167 13.60 -12.28 -4.05
C LEU A 167 13.67 -10.79 -3.73
N SER A 168 12.53 -10.09 -3.68
CA SER A 168 12.45 -8.67 -3.35
C SER A 168 13.08 -8.36 -1.99
N PHE A 169 12.66 -9.08 -0.94
CA PHE A 169 13.22 -8.91 0.41
C PHE A 169 14.69 -9.31 0.45
N GLY A 170 15.06 -10.41 -0.20
CA GLY A 170 16.44 -10.91 -0.26
C GLY A 170 17.39 -9.92 -0.92
N THR A 171 17.01 -9.36 -2.08
CA THR A 171 17.79 -8.34 -2.78
C THR A 171 17.87 -7.04 -2.00
N MET A 172 16.79 -6.66 -1.32
CA MET A 172 16.75 -5.46 -0.50
C MET A 172 17.65 -5.58 0.74
N ILE A 173 17.56 -6.70 1.47
CA ILE A 173 18.43 -7.01 2.62
C ILE A 173 19.88 -7.12 2.13
N GLY A 174 20.11 -7.78 1.00
CA GLY A 174 21.42 -7.89 0.37
C GLY A 174 22.02 -6.53 0.05
N THR A 175 21.26 -5.62 -0.56
CA THR A 175 21.74 -4.26 -0.90
C THR A 175 22.10 -3.47 0.37
N ARG A 176 21.30 -3.63 1.43
CA ARG A 176 21.54 -2.99 2.73
C ARG A 176 22.78 -3.51 3.45
N ASN A 177 23.05 -4.81 3.34
CA ASN A 177 24.21 -5.43 3.97
C ASN A 177 25.49 -5.30 3.12
N THR A 178 25.37 -4.88 1.85
CA THR A 178 26.52 -4.70 0.98
C THR A 178 27.15 -3.33 1.20
N ASP A 179 28.44 -3.33 1.50
CA ASP A 179 29.21 -2.10 1.67
C ASP A 179 29.17 -1.24 0.39
N PRO A 180 29.01 0.09 0.49
CA PRO A 180 29.02 0.99 -0.67
C PRO A 180 30.26 0.88 -1.56
N SER A 181 31.39 0.41 -1.03
CA SER A 181 32.63 0.19 -1.81
C SER A 181 32.51 -0.93 -2.84
N ASN A 182 31.66 -1.94 -2.60
CA ASN A 182 31.42 -3.00 -3.56
C ASN A 182 30.29 -2.62 -4.53
N TYR A 183 30.64 -1.75 -5.48
CA TYR A 183 29.70 -1.20 -6.47
C TYR A 183 28.97 -2.29 -7.25
N VAL A 184 29.69 -3.30 -7.77
CA VAL A 184 29.10 -4.33 -8.63
C VAL A 184 28.03 -5.14 -7.88
N GLN A 185 28.34 -5.58 -6.66
CA GLN A 185 27.37 -6.33 -5.86
C GLN A 185 26.18 -5.46 -5.47
N LYS A 186 26.43 -4.21 -5.08
CA LYS A 186 25.38 -3.30 -4.61
C LYS A 186 24.39 -2.95 -5.71
N TYR A 187 24.88 -2.54 -6.88
CA TYR A 187 24.03 -2.19 -8.01
C TYR A 187 23.41 -3.42 -8.67
N GLY A 188 24.08 -4.57 -8.61
CA GLY A 188 23.49 -5.85 -9.02
C GLY A 188 22.25 -6.18 -8.18
N LEU A 189 22.36 -6.09 -6.85
CA LEU A 189 21.25 -6.36 -5.93
C LEU A 189 20.16 -5.28 -6.01
N TRP A 190 20.52 -4.01 -6.14
CA TRP A 190 19.57 -2.92 -6.33
C TRP A 190 18.81 -3.03 -7.67
N THR A 191 19.49 -3.41 -8.75
CA THR A 191 18.84 -3.67 -10.04
C THR A 191 17.93 -4.89 -9.96
N ALA A 192 18.38 -5.97 -9.31
CA ALA A 192 17.55 -7.16 -9.11
C ALA A 192 16.29 -6.85 -8.27
N PHE A 193 16.42 -5.99 -7.25
CA PHE A 193 15.28 -5.47 -6.50
C PHE A 193 14.29 -4.72 -7.42
N ASN A 194 14.78 -3.76 -8.22
CA ASN A 194 13.96 -2.99 -9.16
C ASN A 194 13.27 -3.88 -10.21
N VAL A 195 13.99 -4.84 -10.80
CA VAL A 195 13.42 -5.80 -11.76
C VAL A 195 12.34 -6.67 -11.10
N THR A 196 12.53 -7.05 -9.83
CA THR A 196 11.52 -7.80 -9.08
C THR A 196 10.26 -6.97 -8.82
N GLN A 197 10.41 -5.68 -8.48
CA GLN A 197 9.26 -4.77 -8.37
C GLN A 197 8.51 -4.64 -9.71
N ALA A 198 9.25 -4.58 -10.82
CA ALA A 198 8.67 -4.55 -12.16
C ALA A 198 7.80 -5.78 -12.45
N ALA A 199 8.21 -6.96 -11.97
CA ALA A 199 7.43 -8.19 -12.10
C ALA A 199 6.09 -8.12 -11.35
N PHE A 200 6.02 -7.43 -10.21
CA PHE A 200 4.76 -7.20 -9.49
C PHE A 200 3.83 -6.20 -10.17
N ILE A 201 4.39 -5.27 -10.94
CA ILE A 201 3.63 -4.24 -11.66
C ILE A 201 3.18 -4.73 -13.03
N ALA A 202 3.91 -5.65 -13.66
CA ALA A 202 3.60 -6.18 -14.99
C ALA A 202 2.15 -6.71 -15.12
N PRO A 203 1.56 -7.43 -14.15
CA PRO A 203 0.14 -7.82 -14.17
C PRO A 203 -0.82 -6.63 -14.36
N LEU A 204 -0.51 -5.48 -13.75
CA LEU A 204 -1.33 -4.27 -13.88
C LEU A 204 -1.32 -3.72 -15.32
N MET A 205 -0.24 -3.92 -16.08
CA MET A 205 -0.16 -3.49 -17.49
C MET A 205 -1.08 -4.30 -18.40
N PHE A 206 -1.49 -5.52 -18.01
CA PHE A 206 -2.49 -6.29 -18.75
C PHE A 206 -3.92 -5.82 -18.45
N MET A 207 -4.16 -5.22 -17.29
CA MET A 207 -5.49 -4.79 -16.83
C MET A 207 -5.77 -3.31 -17.10
N ALA A 208 -4.74 -2.46 -17.01
CA ALA A 208 -4.84 -1.02 -17.13
C ALA A 208 -4.48 -0.57 -18.54
N PRO A 209 -5.30 0.26 -19.20
CA PRO A 209 -4.92 0.90 -20.46
C PRO A 209 -3.60 1.67 -20.32
N PRO A 210 -2.70 1.65 -21.32
CA PRO A 210 -1.40 2.35 -21.26
C PRO A 210 -1.53 3.85 -20.95
N ALA A 211 -2.62 4.49 -21.40
CA ALA A 211 -2.90 5.89 -21.11
C ALA A 211 -3.15 6.17 -19.62
N ILE A 212 -3.78 5.23 -18.89
CA ILE A 212 -3.99 5.35 -17.45
C ILE A 212 -2.65 5.20 -16.71
N MET A 213 -1.83 4.25 -17.13
CA MET A 213 -0.49 4.03 -16.55
C MET A 213 0.39 5.27 -16.69
N ALA A 214 0.41 5.89 -17.88
CA ALA A 214 1.18 7.11 -18.10
C ALA A 214 0.69 8.29 -17.24
N ARG A 215 -0.64 8.48 -17.13
CA ARG A 215 -1.23 9.54 -16.30
C ARG A 215 -0.95 9.32 -14.82
N ALA A 216 -1.11 8.09 -14.34
CA ALA A 216 -0.80 7.73 -12.96
C ALA A 216 0.67 8.01 -12.63
N GLY A 217 1.59 7.64 -13.54
CA GLY A 217 3.02 7.93 -13.38
C GLY A 217 3.31 9.42 -13.25
N LEU A 218 2.73 10.24 -14.13
CA LEU A 218 2.86 11.70 -14.06
C LEU A 218 2.29 12.29 -12.76
N TYR A 219 1.13 11.81 -12.31
CA TYR A 219 0.54 12.25 -11.04
C TYR A 219 1.39 11.87 -9.84
N THR A 220 1.95 10.66 -9.83
CA THR A 220 2.87 10.22 -8.77
C THR A 220 4.15 11.05 -8.75
N ILE A 221 4.76 11.33 -9.90
CA ILE A 221 5.96 12.18 -10.00
C ILE A 221 5.65 13.59 -9.46
N ALA A 222 4.52 14.17 -9.86
CA ALA A 222 4.10 15.49 -9.38
C ALA A 222 3.84 15.51 -7.87
N MET A 223 3.15 14.50 -7.34
CA MET A 223 2.85 14.37 -5.91
C MET A 223 4.14 14.18 -5.09
N MET A 224 4.98 13.22 -5.47
CA MET A 224 6.23 12.92 -4.78
C MET A 224 7.19 14.11 -4.85
N GLY A 225 7.32 14.76 -6.00
CA GLY A 225 8.15 15.97 -6.15
C GLY A 225 7.67 17.12 -5.26
N SER A 226 6.34 17.31 -5.16
CA SER A 226 5.77 18.35 -4.29
C SER A 226 6.01 18.04 -2.81
N ILE A 227 5.80 16.79 -2.37
CA ILE A 227 6.06 16.37 -0.99
C ILE A 227 7.55 16.45 -0.66
N ALA A 228 8.42 16.04 -1.59
CA ALA A 228 9.86 16.13 -1.44
C ALA A 228 10.33 17.56 -1.29
N PHE A 229 9.73 18.51 -2.02
CA PHE A 229 10.02 19.93 -1.83
C PHE A 229 9.65 20.41 -0.42
N VAL A 230 8.49 20.00 0.10
CA VAL A 230 8.08 20.33 1.48
C VAL A 230 9.00 19.68 2.51
N GLY A 231 9.34 18.40 2.32
CA GLY A 231 10.27 17.67 3.18
C GLY A 231 11.67 18.29 3.19
N ALA A 232 12.16 18.71 2.02
CA ALA A 232 13.47 19.34 1.88
C ALA A 232 13.55 20.74 2.52
N THR A 233 12.42 21.44 2.60
CA THR A 233 12.36 22.82 3.10
C THR A 233 11.95 22.93 4.57
N ALA A 234 11.42 21.86 5.17
CA ALA A 234 10.98 21.81 6.55
C ALA A 234 12.12 21.81 7.57
N LYS A 235 11.86 22.38 8.75
CA LYS A 235 12.77 22.34 9.91
C LYS A 235 13.21 20.92 10.21
N ASN A 236 14.49 20.82 10.55
CA ASN A 236 15.18 19.58 10.87
C ASN A 236 14.39 18.75 11.89
N ASP A 237 14.27 17.45 11.62
CA ASP A 237 13.68 16.44 12.52
C ASP A 237 12.17 16.55 12.77
N LYS A 238 11.49 17.58 12.23
CA LYS A 238 10.05 17.80 12.40
C LYS A 238 9.20 16.59 11.98
N TYR A 239 9.60 15.93 10.89
CA TYR A 239 8.87 14.78 10.36
C TYR A 239 9.46 13.43 10.77
N LEU A 240 10.61 13.38 11.44
CA LEU A 240 11.20 12.12 11.88
C LEU A 240 10.37 11.45 13.00
N TYR A 241 9.59 12.23 13.77
CA TYR A 241 8.63 11.71 14.75
C TYR A 241 7.39 11.05 14.13
N LEU A 242 7.16 11.22 12.82
CA LEU A 242 5.99 10.63 12.16
C LEU A 242 6.11 9.11 11.96
N GLY A 243 7.29 8.51 12.12
CA GLY A 243 7.49 7.08 11.87
C GLY A 243 6.52 6.16 12.63
N GLY A 244 6.25 6.45 13.91
CA GLY A 244 5.33 5.68 14.75
C GLY A 244 3.87 5.74 14.25
N PRO A 245 3.27 6.95 14.15
CA PRO A 245 1.94 7.11 13.56
C PRO A 245 1.81 6.57 12.13
N LEU A 246 2.84 6.74 11.30
CA LEU A 246 2.86 6.24 9.92
C LEU A 246 2.80 4.71 9.87
N LEU A 247 3.58 4.00 10.70
CA LEU A 247 3.51 2.54 10.79
C LEU A 247 2.12 2.05 11.23
N ALA A 248 1.50 2.72 12.20
CA ALA A 248 0.13 2.41 12.60
C ALA A 248 -0.86 2.60 11.44
N GLY A 249 -0.68 3.66 10.65
CA GLY A 249 -1.43 3.90 9.41
C GLY A 249 -1.24 2.78 8.39
N VAL A 250 0.00 2.31 8.15
CA VAL A 250 0.26 1.18 7.24
C VAL A 250 -0.40 -0.08 7.72
N ALA A 251 -0.39 -0.36 9.03
CA ALA A 251 -1.02 -1.56 9.56
C ALA A 251 -2.54 -1.58 9.26
N ILE A 252 -3.22 -0.45 9.47
CA ILE A 252 -4.65 -0.31 9.14
C ILE A 252 -4.88 -0.48 7.63
N VAL A 253 -4.05 0.17 6.81
CA VAL A 253 -4.11 0.06 5.35
C VAL A 253 -3.87 -1.40 4.93
N ALA A 254 -2.82 -2.06 5.41
CA ALA A 254 -2.50 -3.45 5.10
C ALA A 254 -3.67 -4.39 5.42
N VAL A 255 -4.23 -4.28 6.64
CA VAL A 255 -5.40 -5.07 7.05
C VAL A 255 -6.60 -4.80 6.13
N SER A 256 -6.85 -3.56 5.75
CA SER A 256 -7.93 -3.22 4.81
C SER A 256 -7.72 -3.82 3.40
N GLY A 257 -6.47 -3.98 2.96
CA GLY A 257 -6.12 -4.62 1.69
C GLY A 257 -6.41 -6.12 1.67
N PHE A 258 -6.45 -6.78 2.83
CA PHE A 258 -6.83 -8.20 2.95
C PHE A 258 -8.34 -8.41 3.06
N ALA A 259 -9.14 -7.35 3.22
CA ALA A 259 -10.59 -7.44 3.33
C ALA A 259 -11.27 -8.25 2.22
N PRO A 260 -10.86 -8.16 0.93
CA PRO A 260 -11.45 -8.96 -0.15
C PRO A 260 -11.22 -10.48 -0.03
N LEU A 261 -10.22 -10.93 0.75
CA LEU A 261 -9.94 -12.35 0.94
C LEU A 261 -10.77 -12.96 2.09
N VAL A 262 -11.17 -12.14 3.06
CA VAL A 262 -11.83 -12.59 4.30
C VAL A 262 -13.33 -12.31 4.26
N LEU A 263 -13.77 -11.23 3.60
CA LEU A 263 -15.17 -10.84 3.54
C LEU A 263 -15.88 -11.50 2.34
N PRO A 264 -17.09 -12.05 2.53
CA PRO A 264 -17.87 -12.61 1.43
C PRO A 264 -18.27 -11.51 0.43
N ALA A 265 -18.23 -11.83 -0.87
CA ALA A 265 -18.50 -10.90 -1.97
C ALA A 265 -19.89 -10.22 -1.91
N THR A 266 -20.81 -10.74 -1.10
CA THR A 266 -22.13 -10.18 -0.82
C THR A 266 -22.08 -8.94 0.08
N ALA A 267 -20.98 -8.70 0.79
CA ALA A 267 -20.79 -7.57 1.71
C ALA A 267 -20.27 -6.32 0.97
N VAL A 268 -20.98 -5.90 -0.08
CA VAL A 268 -20.55 -4.86 -1.04
C VAL A 268 -20.24 -3.52 -0.36
N ARG A 269 -21.02 -3.12 0.66
CA ARG A 269 -20.82 -1.83 1.36
C ARG A 269 -19.56 -1.82 2.23
N THR A 270 -19.30 -2.90 2.96
CA THR A 270 -18.07 -3.04 3.78
C THR A 270 -16.85 -3.19 2.89
N LEU A 271 -16.99 -3.87 1.74
CA LEU A 271 -15.92 -3.99 0.74
C LEU A 271 -15.58 -2.63 0.13
N ALA A 272 -16.57 -1.83 -0.27
CA ALA A 272 -16.34 -0.49 -0.81
C ALA A 272 -15.71 0.47 0.23
N PHE A 273 -16.06 0.34 1.51
CA PHE A 273 -15.45 1.14 2.56
C PHE A 273 -13.98 0.76 2.81
N THR A 274 -13.70 -0.54 2.92
CA THR A 274 -12.33 -1.05 3.09
C THR A 274 -11.45 -0.76 1.88
N GLU A 275 -12.01 -0.82 0.66
CA GLU A 275 -11.33 -0.43 -0.57
C GLU A 275 -11.00 1.08 -0.60
N ASN A 276 -11.89 1.95 -0.12
CA ASN A 276 -11.60 3.38 0.00
C ASN A 276 -10.51 3.67 1.05
N ILE A 277 -10.53 2.99 2.20
CA ILE A 277 -9.45 3.09 3.21
C ILE A 277 -8.13 2.62 2.62
N TRP A 278 -8.14 1.48 1.94
CA TRP A 278 -6.97 0.97 1.24
C TRP A 278 -6.45 2.05 0.28
N LEU A 279 -7.25 2.50 -0.68
CA LEU A 279 -6.81 3.41 -1.73
C LEU A 279 -6.43 4.80 -1.20
N TYR A 280 -7.37 5.51 -0.59
CA TYR A 280 -7.16 6.91 -0.20
C TYR A 280 -6.43 7.04 1.14
N GLY A 281 -6.71 6.16 2.10
CA GLY A 281 -5.95 6.10 3.35
C GLY A 281 -4.51 5.68 3.09
N GLY A 282 -4.30 4.67 2.24
CA GLY A 282 -2.96 4.30 1.77
C GLY A 282 -2.25 5.46 1.08
N LEU A 283 -2.91 6.17 0.16
CA LEU A 283 -2.32 7.33 -0.51
C LEU A 283 -1.84 8.41 0.48
N ALA A 284 -2.62 8.70 1.52
CA ALA A 284 -2.24 9.64 2.58
C ALA A 284 -1.05 9.12 3.40
N VAL A 285 -1.07 7.84 3.77
CA VAL A 285 0.01 7.22 4.55
C VAL A 285 1.32 7.19 3.75
N PHE A 286 1.32 6.75 2.51
CA PHE A 286 2.54 6.71 1.67
C PHE A 286 3.02 8.10 1.29
N GLY A 287 2.12 9.07 1.09
CA GLY A 287 2.53 10.48 0.98
C GLY A 287 3.22 10.98 2.26
N GLY A 288 2.77 10.53 3.43
CA GLY A 288 3.44 10.78 4.70
C GLY A 288 4.79 10.06 4.83
N PHE A 289 4.92 8.82 4.34
CA PHE A 289 6.22 8.14 4.26
C PHE A 289 7.19 8.87 3.37
N THR A 290 6.75 9.38 2.22
CA THR A 290 7.63 10.16 1.34
C THR A 290 8.21 11.37 2.07
N LEU A 291 7.39 12.04 2.88
CA LEU A 291 7.83 13.17 3.70
C LEU A 291 8.82 12.75 4.80
N TYR A 292 8.52 11.63 5.48
CA TYR A 292 9.38 11.04 6.50
C TYR A 292 10.73 10.60 5.91
N ASP A 293 10.72 9.91 4.78
CA ASP A 293 11.90 9.37 4.12
C ASP A 293 12.80 10.49 3.60
N VAL A 294 12.25 11.57 3.04
CA VAL A 294 13.06 12.74 2.63
C VAL A 294 13.80 13.34 3.83
N GLN A 295 13.15 13.40 5.00
CA GLN A 295 13.79 13.91 6.22
C GLN A 295 14.77 12.92 6.82
N LYS A 296 14.48 11.62 6.74
CA LYS A 296 15.41 10.55 7.11
C LYS A 296 16.68 10.62 6.25
N VAL A 297 16.56 10.86 4.95
CA VAL A 297 17.70 11.07 4.03
C VAL A 297 18.52 12.27 4.45
N LEU A 298 17.90 13.39 4.80
CA LEU A 298 18.61 14.58 5.29
C LEU A 298 19.31 14.33 6.63
N ASN A 299 18.68 13.60 7.54
CA ASN A 299 19.30 13.21 8.80
C ASN A 299 20.51 12.28 8.57
N HIS A 300 20.37 11.28 7.71
CA HIS A 300 21.49 10.41 7.32
C HIS A 300 22.59 11.18 6.60
N ALA A 301 22.27 12.19 5.79
CA ALA A 301 23.28 13.06 5.19
C ALA A 301 24.10 13.78 6.28
N ARG A 302 23.47 14.30 7.33
CA ARG A 302 24.19 14.93 8.46
C ARG A 302 25.06 13.95 9.23
N LEU A 303 24.55 12.74 9.46
CA LEU A 303 25.32 11.68 10.12
C LEU A 303 26.52 11.25 9.27
N ALA A 304 26.36 11.20 7.95
CA ALA A 304 27.43 10.89 7.02
C ALA A 304 28.49 12.01 6.96
N GLU A 305 28.07 13.27 6.97
CA GLU A 305 28.96 14.44 7.06
C GLU A 305 29.81 14.42 8.34
N ARG A 306 29.21 13.98 9.46
CA ARG A 306 29.90 13.81 10.74
C ARG A 306 30.76 12.54 10.83
N GLY A 307 30.80 11.72 9.77
CA GLY A 307 31.54 10.45 9.73
C GLY A 307 30.97 9.34 10.62
N LEU A 308 29.73 9.50 11.13
CA LEU A 308 29.07 8.52 11.98
C LEU A 308 28.49 7.34 11.19
N ILE A 309 28.14 7.58 9.92
CA ILE A 309 27.68 6.56 8.98
C ILE A 309 28.38 6.72 7.63
N LYS A 310 28.45 5.64 6.85
CA LYS A 310 28.96 5.72 5.47
C LYS A 310 27.90 6.35 4.56
N ARG A 311 28.35 7.13 3.57
CA ARG A 311 27.48 7.70 2.53
C ARG A 311 26.91 6.58 1.66
N ASP A 312 25.58 6.49 1.60
CA ASP A 312 24.90 5.38 0.93
C ASP A 312 23.53 5.78 0.36
N ALA A 313 23.57 6.55 -0.73
CA ALA A 313 22.36 7.05 -1.40
C ALA A 313 21.50 5.92 -2.01
N VAL A 314 22.10 4.78 -2.39
CA VAL A 314 21.38 3.64 -2.99
C VAL A 314 20.44 2.99 -1.98
N ASN A 315 20.88 2.82 -0.72
CA ASN A 315 20.03 2.21 0.30
C ASN A 315 18.85 3.10 0.71
N GLU A 316 19.06 4.42 0.68
CA GLU A 316 17.97 5.38 0.87
C GLU A 316 17.02 5.44 -0.33
N SER A 317 17.52 5.25 -1.55
CA SER A 317 16.68 5.31 -2.75
C SER A 317 15.63 4.21 -2.75
N ILE A 318 15.93 3.03 -2.18
CA ILE A 318 15.00 1.90 -2.08
C ILE A 318 13.70 2.27 -1.34
N SER A 319 13.78 3.05 -0.26
CA SER A 319 12.57 3.38 0.50
C SER A 319 11.69 4.40 -0.24
N LEU A 320 12.32 5.41 -0.87
CA LEU A 320 11.64 6.33 -1.78
C LEU A 320 11.06 5.63 -3.02
N GLU A 321 11.75 4.61 -3.56
CA GLU A 321 11.24 3.77 -4.67
C GLU A 321 9.98 3.02 -4.23
N LEU A 322 9.97 2.42 -3.04
CA LEU A 322 8.81 1.71 -2.51
C LEU A 322 7.61 2.66 -2.28
N ASP A 323 7.85 3.86 -1.75
CA ASP A 323 6.81 4.87 -1.60
C ASP A 323 6.23 5.27 -2.95
N PHE A 324 7.10 5.52 -3.94
CA PHE A 324 6.68 5.83 -5.30
C PHE A 324 5.77 4.74 -5.86
N LEU A 325 6.17 3.46 -5.74
CA LEU A 325 5.38 2.34 -6.25
C LEU A 325 4.03 2.20 -5.55
N ASN A 326 4.00 2.35 -4.23
CA ASN A 326 2.77 2.28 -3.46
C ASN A 326 1.78 3.39 -3.84
N ILE A 327 2.27 4.62 -4.04
CA ILE A 327 1.45 5.73 -4.53
C ILE A 327 1.00 5.47 -5.97
N PHE A 328 1.90 5.02 -6.84
CA PHE A 328 1.62 4.73 -8.25
C PHE A 328 0.54 3.67 -8.45
N ILE A 329 0.66 2.51 -7.80
CA ILE A 329 -0.32 1.42 -7.92
C ILE A 329 -1.71 1.91 -7.50
N ARG A 330 -1.79 2.67 -6.40
CA ARG A 330 -3.05 3.24 -5.93
C ARG A 330 -3.61 4.26 -6.91
N MET A 331 -2.76 5.10 -7.49
CA MET A 331 -3.19 6.07 -8.51
C MET A 331 -3.73 5.38 -9.76
N VAL A 332 -3.07 4.32 -10.23
CA VAL A 332 -3.58 3.47 -11.33
C VAL A 332 -4.96 2.92 -10.98
N GLN A 333 -5.13 2.34 -9.79
CA GLN A 333 -6.40 1.76 -9.34
C GLN A 333 -7.51 2.83 -9.27
N ILE A 334 -7.23 4.00 -8.69
CA ILE A 334 -8.18 5.13 -8.62
C ILE A 334 -8.62 5.55 -10.02
N LEU A 335 -7.69 5.74 -10.95
CA LEU A 335 -8.01 6.15 -12.32
C LEU A 335 -8.77 5.06 -13.08
N MET A 336 -8.46 3.78 -12.86
CA MET A 336 -9.22 2.67 -13.44
C MET A 336 -10.66 2.65 -12.95
N MET A 337 -10.90 2.85 -11.65
CA MET A 337 -12.27 2.93 -11.09
C MET A 337 -13.04 4.12 -11.64
N GLN A 338 -12.39 5.29 -11.78
CA GLN A 338 -13.03 6.47 -12.35
C GLN A 338 -13.40 6.27 -13.82
N ASN A 339 -12.56 5.58 -14.60
CA ASN A 339 -12.83 5.30 -15.99
C ASN A 339 -13.97 4.29 -16.20
N ARG A 340 -14.18 3.35 -15.26
CA ARG A 340 -15.31 2.40 -15.28
C ARG A 340 -16.66 3.03 -14.93
N ARG A 341 -16.66 4.20 -14.28
CA ARG A 341 -17.89 4.93 -13.90
C ARG A 341 -18.38 5.90 -14.97
N LYS A 342 -17.58 6.14 -16.01
CA LYS A 342 -17.95 6.91 -17.20
C LYS A 342 -18.50 5.96 -18.26
#